data_AF-A0A225WF10-F1
#
_entry.id   AF-A0A225WF10-F1
#
_cell.length_a   1.000
_cell.length_b   1.000
_cell.length_c   1.000
_cell.angle_alpha   90.00
_cell.angle_beta   90.00
_cell.angle_gamma   90.00
#
_symmetry.space_group_name_H-M   'P 1'
#
loop_
_entity.id
_entity.type
_entity.pdbx_description
1 polymer ?
#
loop_
_entity_poly.entity_id
_entity_poly.type
_entity_poly.pdbx_seq_one_letter_code
_entity_poly.pdbx_strand_id
1 'polypeptide(L)'
;MTAKFDASKDPQIQGDPYATLFVARLSFDTTEETIRAFFSEYGAIRSLRLVRDKKTDKSKGYAFVEFEHERSFERAYRQAHRRVIDGATILVDFERSRVMKGWKPRRLGGGLGGKKESGQLRFGGRDRPFKPPLGRR
;
A
#
# COMPACT_ATOMS: atom_id res chain seq x y z
N MET A 1 -20.39 -17.86 -5.38
CA MET A 1 -20.14 -16.64 -6.18
C MET A 1 -18.94 -15.89 -5.61
N THR A 2 -17.82 -15.83 -6.33
CA THR A 2 -16.62 -15.09 -5.88
C THR A 2 -16.88 -13.59 -6.00
N ALA A 3 -16.87 -12.86 -4.89
CA ALA A 3 -17.00 -11.40 -4.91
C ALA A 3 -15.88 -10.79 -5.75
N LYS A 4 -16.24 -10.08 -6.83
CA LYS A 4 -15.28 -9.36 -7.68
C LYS A 4 -14.81 -8.10 -6.93
N PHE A 5 -13.50 -7.88 -6.89
CA PHE A 5 -12.95 -6.61 -6.40
C PHE A 5 -13.04 -5.57 -7.51
N ASP A 6 -13.57 -4.40 -7.16
CA ASP A 6 -13.58 -3.24 -8.04
C ASP A 6 -13.18 -2.02 -7.21
N ALA A 7 -11.99 -1.47 -7.49
CA ALA A 7 -11.47 -0.31 -6.78
C ALA A 7 -12.22 0.98 -7.13
N SER A 8 -12.80 1.08 -8.33
CA SER A 8 -13.52 2.27 -8.78
C SER A 8 -14.81 2.53 -8.01
N LYS A 9 -15.35 1.49 -7.34
CA LYS A 9 -16.57 1.57 -6.55
C LYS A 9 -16.37 2.10 -5.13
N ASP A 10 -15.13 2.32 -4.67
CA ASP A 10 -14.88 2.93 -3.36
C ASP A 10 -14.93 4.46 -3.50
N PRO A 11 -15.96 5.15 -2.99
CA PRO A 11 -16.09 6.62 -3.13
C PRO A 11 -14.99 7.37 -2.37
N GLN A 12 -14.28 6.70 -1.46
CA GLN A 12 -13.16 7.26 -0.72
C GLN A 12 -11.84 7.17 -1.50
N ILE A 13 -11.83 6.59 -2.71
CA ILE A 13 -10.67 6.56 -3.59
C ILE A 13 -10.80 7.71 -4.58
N GLN A 14 -9.87 8.65 -4.52
CA GLN A 14 -9.82 9.84 -5.38
C GLN A 14 -8.39 10.03 -5.90
N GLY A 15 -8.21 11.00 -6.81
CA GLY A 15 -6.90 11.40 -7.30
C GLY A 15 -6.23 10.39 -8.23
N ASP A 16 -4.95 10.63 -8.50
CA ASP A 16 -4.15 9.85 -9.44
C ASP A 16 -3.51 8.62 -8.75
N PRO A 17 -3.85 7.38 -9.16
CA PRO A 17 -3.21 6.19 -8.61
C PRO A 17 -1.70 6.10 -8.87
N TYR A 18 -1.19 6.74 -9.93
CA TYR A 18 0.24 6.74 -10.26
C TYR A 18 1.05 7.69 -9.37
N ALA A 19 0.38 8.68 -8.77
CA ALA A 19 0.95 9.57 -7.76
C ALA A 19 0.63 9.13 -6.30
N THR A 20 0.01 7.96 -6.13
CA THR A 20 -0.45 7.46 -4.83
C THR A 20 0.42 6.31 -4.31
N LEU A 21 1.05 6.51 -3.14
CA LEU A 21 1.76 5.46 -2.41
C LEU A 21 0.80 4.66 -1.53
N PHE A 22 1.02 3.36 -1.50
CA PHE A 22 0.51 2.45 -0.48
C PHE A 22 1.54 2.33 0.65
N VAL A 23 1.14 2.72 1.86
CA VAL A 23 1.97 2.62 3.07
C VAL A 23 1.34 1.58 4.00
N ALA A 24 2.09 0.58 4.43
CA ALA A 24 1.60 -0.51 5.27
C ALA A 24 2.57 -0.84 6.41
N ARG A 25 2.13 -1.72 7.31
CA ARG A 25 2.85 -2.06 8.56
C ARG A 25 3.06 -0.82 9.44
N LEU A 26 2.10 0.11 9.40
CA LEU A 26 2.03 1.22 10.35
C LEU A 26 1.64 0.66 11.73
N SER A 27 2.05 1.36 12.79
CA SER A 27 1.48 1.09 14.11
C SER A 27 -0.02 1.35 14.09
N PHE A 28 -0.76 0.64 14.94
CA PHE A 28 -2.20 0.89 15.09
C PHE A 28 -2.49 2.24 15.73
N ASP A 29 -1.51 2.79 16.45
CA ASP A 29 -1.58 4.10 17.10
C ASP A 29 -1.13 5.25 16.18
N THR A 30 -0.54 4.94 15.02
CA THR A 30 -0.11 5.97 14.06
C THR A 30 -1.30 6.74 13.52
N THR A 31 -1.24 8.07 13.60
CA THR A 31 -2.29 8.97 13.13
C THR A 31 -2.01 9.54 11.74
N GLU A 32 -3.02 10.18 11.15
CA GLU A 32 -2.89 10.83 9.84
C GLU A 32 -1.90 12.00 9.89
N GLU A 33 -1.85 12.72 11.01
CA GLU A 33 -0.92 13.83 11.26
C GLU A 33 0.53 13.34 11.27
N THR A 34 0.82 12.23 11.96
CA THR A 34 2.16 11.64 12.00
C THR A 34 2.61 11.20 10.61
N ILE A 35 1.73 10.55 9.84
CA ILE A 35 2.03 10.13 8.46
C ILE A 35 2.25 11.38 7.59
N ARG A 36 1.39 12.39 7.70
CA ARG A 36 1.53 13.65 6.95
C ARG A 36 2.87 14.32 7.25
N ALA A 37 3.22 14.48 8.53
CA ALA A 37 4.47 15.08 8.94
C ALA A 37 5.68 14.31 8.38
N PHE A 38 5.67 12.99 8.49
CA PHE A 38 6.75 12.14 7.96
C PHE A 38 6.90 12.25 6.44
N PHE A 39 5.79 12.16 5.69
CA PHE A 39 5.85 12.16 4.24
C PHE A 39 6.02 13.56 3.62
N SER A 40 5.74 14.62 4.36
CA SER A 40 5.96 16.00 3.92
C SER A 40 7.43 16.32 3.67
N GLU A 41 8.36 15.57 4.28
CA GLU A 41 9.81 15.65 3.98
C GLU A 41 10.09 15.43 2.48
N TYR A 42 9.31 14.56 1.82
CA TYR A 42 9.52 14.19 0.42
C TYR A 42 8.86 15.16 -0.57
N GLY A 43 7.80 15.86 -0.15
CA GLY A 43 7.11 16.90 -0.92
C GLY A 43 5.66 17.11 -0.50
N ALA A 44 4.97 18.01 -1.19
CA ALA A 44 3.58 18.36 -0.89
C ALA A 44 2.62 17.17 -1.09
N ILE A 45 1.80 16.92 -0.06
CA ILE A 45 0.81 15.84 -0.03
C ILE A 45 -0.54 16.42 -0.45
N ARG A 46 -1.07 15.92 -1.56
CA ARG A 46 -2.38 16.30 -2.08
C ARG A 46 -3.51 15.67 -1.25
N SER A 47 -3.38 14.38 -0.96
CA SER A 47 -4.40 13.62 -0.23
C SER A 47 -3.74 12.54 0.63
N LEU A 48 -4.33 12.28 1.78
CA LEU A 48 -3.88 11.24 2.69
C LEU A 48 -5.12 10.56 3.27
N ARG A 49 -5.11 9.23 3.28
CA ARG A 49 -6.19 8.42 3.86
C ARG A 49 -5.60 7.28 4.67
N LEU A 50 -5.73 7.33 5.99
CA LEU A 50 -5.47 6.20 6.87
C LEU A 50 -6.70 5.29 6.88
N VAL A 51 -6.51 4.02 6.50
CA VAL A 51 -7.66 3.12 6.41
C VAL A 51 -8.02 2.59 7.79
N ARG A 52 -9.25 2.88 8.21
CA ARG A 52 -9.85 2.42 9.45
C ARG A 52 -10.91 1.35 9.21
N ASP A 53 -11.21 0.59 10.25
CA ASP A 53 -12.35 -0.32 10.23
C ASP A 53 -13.67 0.43 10.40
N LYS A 54 -14.64 0.22 9.51
CA LYS A 54 -15.91 0.96 9.51
C LYS A 54 -16.77 0.72 10.76
N LYS A 55 -16.56 -0.37 11.50
CA LYS A 55 -17.35 -0.70 12.69
C LYS A 55 -16.68 -0.22 13.98
N THR A 56 -15.35 -0.36 14.06
CA THR A 56 -14.60 -0.09 15.29
C THR A 56 -13.82 1.22 15.26
N ASP A 57 -13.74 1.86 14.08
CA ASP A 57 -12.92 3.05 13.79
C ASP A 57 -11.41 2.90 14.08
N LYS A 58 -10.96 1.67 14.35
CA LYS A 58 -9.55 1.36 14.59
C LYS A 58 -8.78 1.34 13.28
N SER A 59 -7.53 1.81 13.33
CA SER A 59 -6.60 1.73 12.20
C SER A 59 -6.42 0.29 11.72
N LYS A 60 -6.32 0.09 10.41
CA LYS A 60 -5.95 -1.20 9.80
C LYS A 60 -4.44 -1.33 9.56
N GLY A 61 -3.65 -0.34 9.99
CA GLY A 61 -2.19 -0.34 9.86
C GLY A 61 -1.70 -0.10 8.44
N TYR A 62 -2.51 0.54 7.59
CA TYR A 62 -2.11 0.98 6.26
C TYR A 62 -2.85 2.25 5.81
N ALA A 63 -2.18 3.03 4.98
CA ALA A 63 -2.65 4.30 4.46
C ALA A 63 -2.34 4.45 2.96
N PHE A 64 -3.01 5.39 2.31
CA PHE A 64 -2.70 5.87 0.97
C PHE A 64 -2.27 7.33 1.04
N VAL A 65 -1.18 7.67 0.35
CA VAL A 65 -0.61 9.03 0.34
C VAL A 65 -0.41 9.45 -1.10
N GLU A 66 -1.19 10.43 -1.56
CA GLU A 66 -1.08 11.03 -2.89
C GLU A 66 -0.22 12.29 -2.80
N PHE A 67 0.82 12.37 -3.62
CA PHE A 67 1.64 13.57 -3.74
C PHE A 67 1.13 14.49 -4.85
N GLU A 68 1.38 15.80 -4.72
CA GLU A 68 1.10 16.75 -5.80
C GLU A 68 2.03 16.59 -7.00
N HIS A 69 3.22 16.05 -6.78
CA HIS A 69 4.25 15.91 -7.80
C HIS A 69 4.80 14.49 -7.85
N GLU A 70 4.95 13.96 -9.07
CA GLU A 70 5.53 12.64 -9.34
C GLU A 70 6.95 12.51 -8.78
N ARG A 71 7.76 13.59 -8.85
CA ARG A 71 9.11 13.60 -8.28
C ARG A 71 9.12 13.34 -6.78
N SER A 72 8.15 13.89 -6.05
CA SER A 72 7.99 13.66 -4.60
C SER A 72 7.59 12.23 -4.31
N PHE A 73 6.65 11.71 -5.11
CA PHE A 73 6.23 10.32 -5.09
C PHE A 73 7.42 9.35 -5.29
N GLU A 74 8.23 9.54 -6.33
CA GLU A 74 9.37 8.67 -6.62
C GLU A 74 10.43 8.70 -5.52
N ARG A 75 10.67 9.89 -4.96
CA ARG A 75 11.64 10.09 -3.88
C ARG A 75 11.17 9.38 -2.62
N ALA A 76 9.91 9.58 -2.22
CA ALA A 76 9.27 8.88 -1.11
C ALA A 76 9.27 7.37 -1.35
N TYR A 77 8.90 6.92 -2.56
CA TYR A 77 8.95 5.50 -2.91
C TYR A 77 10.33 4.92 -2.64
N ARG A 78 11.40 5.54 -3.13
CA ARG A 78 12.77 5.03 -2.99
C ARG A 78 13.28 5.06 -1.55
N GLN A 79 13.05 6.16 -0.83
CA GLN A 79 13.74 6.46 0.43
C GLN A 79 12.93 6.12 1.69
N ALA A 80 11.60 6.13 1.62
CA ALA A 80 10.74 5.91 2.80
C ALA A 80 10.58 4.42 3.16
N HIS A 81 10.86 3.50 2.24
CA HIS A 81 10.70 2.08 2.49
C HIS A 81 11.62 1.59 3.61
N ARG A 82 11.05 0.85 4.58
CA ARG A 82 11.73 0.35 5.79
C ARG A 82 12.20 1.43 6.77
N ARG A 83 11.73 2.66 6.63
CA ARG A 83 11.85 3.66 7.70
C ARG A 83 10.95 3.27 8.88
N VAL A 84 11.21 3.88 10.03
CA VAL A 84 10.47 3.62 11.26
C VAL A 84 9.54 4.80 11.55
N ILE A 85 8.26 4.51 11.82
CA ILE A 85 7.25 5.46 12.32
C ILE A 85 6.61 4.81 13.55
N ASP A 86 6.59 5.51 14.68
CA ASP A 86 6.01 5.03 15.95
C ASP A 86 6.50 3.62 16.34
N GLY A 87 7.80 3.36 16.17
CA GLY A 87 8.41 2.06 16.45
C GLY A 87 8.13 0.95 15.42
N ALA A 88 7.30 1.20 14.41
CA ALA A 88 6.97 0.23 13.37
C ALA A 88 7.79 0.46 12.09
N THR A 89 8.38 -0.61 11.54
CA THR A 89 9.09 -0.56 10.24
C THR A 89 8.09 -0.62 9.08
N ILE A 90 7.96 0.48 8.36
CA ILE A 90 6.92 0.65 7.34
C ILE A 90 7.29 -0.02 6.01
N LEU A 91 6.27 -0.51 5.32
CA LEU A 91 6.34 -0.90 3.91
C LEU A 91 5.76 0.23 3.06
N VAL A 92 6.46 0.59 1.99
CA VAL A 92 6.01 1.60 1.02
C VAL A 92 6.01 0.92 -0.34
N ASP A 93 4.90 0.94 -1.05
CA ASP A 93 4.76 0.39 -2.40
C ASP A 93 3.83 1.27 -3.25
N PHE A 94 3.69 0.96 -4.54
CA PHE A 94 2.71 1.59 -5.42
C PHE A 94 1.28 1.21 -5.03
N GLU A 95 0.31 2.08 -5.30
CA GLU A 95 -1.09 1.69 -5.28
C GLU A 95 -1.40 0.71 -6.43
N ARG A 96 -1.64 -0.56 -6.09
CA ARG A 96 -1.89 -1.59 -7.11
C ARG A 96 -3.37 -1.82 -7.41
N SER A 97 -4.27 -1.39 -6.55
CA SER A 97 -5.73 -1.61 -6.68
C SER A 97 -6.31 -1.05 -7.96
N ARG A 98 -5.81 0.11 -8.40
CA ARG A 98 -6.24 0.79 -9.62
C ARG A 98 -5.31 0.58 -10.82
N VAL A 99 -4.03 0.28 -10.56
CA VAL A 99 -2.99 0.19 -11.61
C VAL A 99 -2.84 -1.22 -12.19
N MET A 100 -2.95 -2.26 -11.37
CA MET A 100 -2.61 -3.62 -11.77
C MET A 100 -3.88 -4.42 -12.15
N LYS A 101 -4.02 -4.73 -13.45
CA LYS A 101 -5.13 -5.57 -13.95
C LYS A 101 -5.16 -6.92 -13.23
N GLY A 102 -6.33 -7.31 -12.73
CA GLY A 102 -6.53 -8.57 -12.02
C GLY A 102 -5.99 -8.58 -10.58
N TRP A 103 -5.49 -7.45 -10.07
CA TRP A 103 -5.15 -7.34 -8.66
C TRP A 103 -6.40 -7.50 -7.80
N LYS A 104 -6.26 -8.25 -6.71
CA LYS A 104 -7.30 -8.42 -5.70
C LYS A 104 -6.68 -8.29 -4.31
N PRO A 105 -7.40 -7.71 -3.33
CA PRO A 105 -6.92 -7.58 -1.97
C PRO A 105 -6.83 -8.93 -1.24
N ARG A 106 -6.10 -8.96 -0.12
CA ARG A 106 -5.87 -10.17 0.71
C ARG A 106 -7.18 -10.85 1.14
N ARG A 107 -8.21 -10.08 1.50
CA ARG A 107 -9.53 -10.61 1.91
C ARG A 107 -10.28 -11.42 0.83
N LEU A 108 -9.82 -11.34 -0.43
CA LEU A 108 -10.38 -12.09 -1.57
C LEU A 108 -9.39 -13.15 -2.11
N GLY A 109 -8.44 -13.57 -1.26
CA GLY A 109 -7.41 -14.54 -1.64
C GLY A 109 -6.37 -13.97 -2.61
N GLY A 110 -6.17 -12.66 -2.58
CA GLY A 110 -5.13 -11.96 -3.34
C GLY A 110 -4.04 -11.39 -2.45
N GLY A 111 -3.59 -10.19 -2.81
CA GLY A 111 -2.50 -9.48 -2.16
C GLY A 111 -1.14 -10.11 -2.40
N LEU A 112 -0.11 -9.43 -1.92
CA LEU A 112 1.29 -9.81 -2.11
C LEU A 112 1.90 -10.24 -0.77
N GLY A 113 2.90 -11.11 -0.82
CA GLY A 113 3.70 -11.49 0.35
C GLY A 113 3.07 -12.55 1.25
N GLY A 114 2.12 -13.34 0.74
CA GLY A 114 1.50 -14.44 1.49
C GLY A 114 2.44 -15.64 1.75
N LYS A 115 2.04 -16.52 2.68
CA LYS A 115 2.72 -17.81 2.94
C LYS A 115 2.40 -18.81 1.83
N LYS A 116 3.21 -19.87 1.69
CA LYS A 116 3.00 -20.94 0.67
C LYS A 116 1.67 -21.65 0.89
N GLU A 117 1.34 -21.84 2.16
CA GLU A 117 0.16 -22.57 2.64
C GLU A 117 -1.16 -21.82 2.42
N SER A 118 -1.13 -20.48 2.26
CA SER A 118 -2.34 -19.66 2.19
C SER A 118 -2.93 -19.54 0.78
N GLY A 119 -2.36 -20.22 -0.23
CA GLY A 119 -2.80 -20.12 -1.64
C GLY A 119 -2.63 -18.72 -2.26
N GLN A 120 -1.93 -17.81 -1.58
CA GLN A 120 -1.72 -16.42 -2.01
C GLN A 120 -0.61 -16.33 -3.07
N LEU A 121 -0.66 -15.28 -3.90
CA LEU A 121 0.49 -14.89 -4.73
C LEU A 121 1.68 -14.60 -3.80
N ARG A 122 2.59 -15.58 -3.72
CA ARG A 122 3.77 -15.55 -2.83
C ARG A 122 4.78 -14.48 -3.21
N PHE A 123 4.62 -13.93 -4.40
CA PHE A 123 5.65 -13.29 -5.19
C PHE A 123 5.11 -12.03 -5.85
N GLY A 124 5.98 -11.05 -6.06
CA GLY A 124 5.67 -9.81 -6.79
C GLY A 124 5.43 -8.59 -5.91
N GLY A 125 5.64 -8.70 -4.59
CA GLY A 125 5.70 -7.55 -3.69
C GLY A 125 7.12 -6.99 -3.58
N ARG A 126 7.24 -5.73 -3.14
CA ARG A 126 8.54 -5.05 -3.00
C ARG A 126 9.57 -5.82 -2.16
N ASP A 127 9.17 -6.37 -1.01
CA ASP A 127 10.04 -7.16 -0.13
C ASP A 127 10.32 -8.59 -0.65
N ARG A 128 9.46 -9.12 -1.53
CA ARG A 128 9.54 -10.51 -2.04
C ARG A 128 9.20 -10.52 -3.54
N PRO A 129 10.11 -10.00 -4.39
CA PRO A 129 9.88 -9.94 -5.83
C PRO A 129 9.71 -11.35 -6.40
N PHE A 130 8.95 -11.46 -7.49
CA PHE A 130 8.83 -12.72 -8.20
C PHE A 130 10.19 -13.12 -8.75
N LYS A 131 10.61 -14.35 -8.42
CA LYS A 131 11.74 -15.00 -9.05
C LYS A 131 11.16 -16.08 -9.95
N PRO A 132 11.39 -16.01 -11.28
CA PRO A 132 11.00 -17.12 -12.15
C PRO A 132 11.61 -18.41 -11.62
N PRO A 133 10.93 -19.56 -11.78
CA PRO A 133 11.57 -20.85 -11.50
C PRO A 133 12.91 -20.88 -12.24
N LEU A 134 13.99 -21.21 -11.53
CA LEU A 134 15.26 -21.53 -12.17
C LEU A 134 14.93 -22.65 -13.16
N GLY A 135 14.99 -22.35 -14.46
CA GLY A 135 14.57 -23.29 -15.49
C GLY A 135 15.32 -24.62 -15.29
N ARG A 136 14.60 -25.73 -15.43
CA ARG A 136 15.25 -26.91 -16.00
C ARG A 136 15.78 -26.45 -17.36
N ARG A 137 17.08 -26.62 -17.58
CA ARG A 137 17.69 -26.50 -18.90
C ARG A 137 16.94 -27.38 -19.90
#